data_AF-A6G7Y6-F1
#
_entry.id   AF-A6G7Y6-F1
#
_cell.length_a   1.000
_cell.length_b   1.000
_cell.length_c   1.000
_cell.angle_alpha   90.00
_cell.angle_beta   90.00
_cell.angle_gamma   90.00
#
_symmetry.space_group_name_H-M   'P 1'
#
loop_
_entity.id
_entity.type
_entity.pdbx_description
1 polymer ?
#
loop_
_entity_poly.entity_id
_entity_poly.type
_entity_poly.pdbx_seq_one_letter_code
_entity_poly.pdbx_strand_id
1 'polypeptide(L)'
;MRAPAFHHQRIVRTLSVLALSLGLSTTTGCAKRLRLTPAEFERIDKQEQAVDDLRVFVSKKLIVIYEEAGDDEDYDVNKTITESNEDNLLKVIIAKNTRGVIVDTDQKNGAPLMWVTFTSSCKDKDCAYGFVQAEDGVFRLAVMPEREGYKPPRAYYINHPKRQMEPGKLKSLAEKNDVYLWKNKRGKVFSIDLIVKKRKVNKTDTKVIRDEGIK
;
A
#
# COMPACT_ATOMS: atom_id res chain seq x y z
N MET A 1 -62.92 1.18 47.73
CA MET A 1 -61.89 0.43 48.49
C MET A 1 -62.25 -1.05 48.47
N ARG A 2 -61.24 -1.92 48.32
CA ARG A 2 -61.24 -3.40 48.35
C ARG A 2 -61.74 -4.14 47.10
N ALA A 3 -60.79 -4.78 46.41
CA ALA A 3 -60.98 -6.05 45.71
C ALA A 3 -61.03 -7.20 46.75
N PRO A 4 -61.61 -8.38 46.43
CA PRO A 4 -60.85 -9.46 45.78
C PRO A 4 -61.67 -10.26 44.73
N ALA A 5 -61.04 -10.66 43.62
CA ALA A 5 -60.63 -12.03 43.27
C ALA A 5 -61.75 -13.08 43.21
N PHE A 6 -61.97 -13.70 42.04
CA PHE A 6 -61.80 -15.15 41.80
C PHE A 6 -62.12 -15.54 40.34
N HIS A 7 -61.14 -16.21 39.72
CA HIS A 7 -61.19 -17.29 38.72
C HIS A 7 -62.33 -17.43 37.68
N HIS A 8 -61.93 -17.32 36.41
CA HIS A 8 -62.23 -18.31 35.34
C HIS A 8 -60.95 -18.43 34.49
N GLN A 9 -60.18 -19.53 34.52
CA GLN A 9 -60.37 -20.72 33.65
C GLN A 9 -60.86 -20.31 32.25
N ARG A 10 -60.12 -20.49 31.15
CA ARG A 10 -59.64 -21.78 30.65
C ARG A 10 -58.92 -21.59 29.29
N ILE A 11 -58.02 -22.54 29.01
CA ILE A 11 -57.66 -23.09 27.69
C ILE A 11 -56.56 -22.36 26.88
N VAL A 12 -55.36 -22.89 27.11
CA VAL A 12 -54.27 -23.19 26.17
C VAL A 12 -54.70 -23.26 24.69
N ARG A 13 -54.09 -22.43 23.84
CA ARG A 13 -53.65 -22.83 22.50
C ARG A 13 -52.30 -22.20 22.18
N THR A 14 -51.29 -23.06 22.25
CA THR A 14 -49.98 -22.93 21.65
C THR A 14 -50.06 -22.58 20.16
N LEU A 15 -49.34 -21.54 19.74
CA LEU A 15 -48.65 -21.54 18.46
C LEU A 15 -47.57 -20.45 18.46
N SER A 16 -46.35 -20.93 18.64
CA SER A 16 -45.09 -20.24 18.55
C SER A 16 -44.90 -19.62 17.16
N VAL A 17 -44.66 -18.31 17.10
CA VAL A 17 -43.93 -17.71 15.97
C VAL A 17 -42.85 -16.81 16.54
N LEU A 18 -41.69 -17.43 16.71
CA LEU A 18 -40.43 -16.81 17.06
C LEU A 18 -39.89 -16.13 15.79
N ALA A 19 -40.26 -14.87 15.56
CA ALA A 19 -39.68 -14.09 14.47
C ALA A 19 -38.29 -13.58 14.91
N LEU A 20 -37.29 -14.44 14.71
CA LEU A 20 -35.87 -14.13 14.89
C LEU A 20 -35.44 -13.16 13.78
N SER A 21 -35.52 -11.85 14.05
CA SER A 21 -34.89 -10.83 13.22
C SER A 21 -33.37 -10.90 13.38
N LEU A 22 -32.76 -11.88 12.69
CA LEU A 22 -31.32 -11.97 12.49
C LEU A 22 -30.88 -10.75 11.68
N GLY A 23 -30.22 -9.82 12.37
CA GLY A 23 -29.60 -8.66 11.74
C GLY A 23 -28.64 -9.10 10.64
N LEU A 24 -28.92 -8.64 9.42
CA LEU A 24 -27.90 -8.58 8.37
C LEU A 24 -26.85 -7.57 8.82
N SER A 25 -25.89 -8.06 9.60
CA SER A 25 -24.60 -7.39 9.73
C SER A 25 -23.95 -7.49 8.35
N THR A 26 -24.18 -6.48 7.52
CA THR A 26 -23.37 -6.21 6.34
C THR A 26 -21.95 -5.98 6.86
N THR A 27 -21.17 -7.05 6.94
CA THR A 27 -19.75 -6.96 7.15
C THR A 27 -19.19 -6.29 5.90
N THR A 28 -19.10 -4.97 5.94
CA THR A 28 -18.21 -4.23 5.07
C THR A 28 -16.83 -4.82 5.34
N GLY A 29 -16.41 -5.75 4.48
CA GLY A 29 -15.15 -6.46 4.59
C GLY A 29 -14.01 -5.47 4.47
N CYS A 30 -13.64 -4.86 5.60
CA CYS A 30 -12.40 -4.13 5.75
C CYS A 30 -11.28 -5.12 5.51
N ALA A 31 -10.83 -5.25 4.27
CA ALA A 31 -9.66 -6.03 3.91
C ALA A 31 -8.49 -5.55 4.79
N LYS A 32 -8.13 -6.38 5.79
CA LYS A 32 -7.13 -6.05 6.79
C LYS A 32 -5.80 -5.84 6.06
N ARG A 33 -5.25 -4.64 6.20
CA ARG A 33 -3.93 -4.27 5.69
C ARG A 33 -2.90 -5.04 6.52
N LEU A 34 -2.26 -6.05 5.93
CA LEU A 34 -1.22 -6.83 6.60
C LEU A 34 0.14 -6.35 6.10
N ARG A 35 1.10 -6.29 7.02
CA ARG A 35 2.51 -6.09 6.65
C ARG A 35 2.99 -7.36 5.97
N LEU A 36 3.76 -7.20 4.89
CA LEU A 36 4.32 -8.33 4.18
C LEU A 36 5.36 -9.02 5.04
N THR A 37 5.10 -10.28 5.40
CA THR A 37 6.02 -11.10 6.19
C THR A 37 6.97 -11.90 5.29
N PRO A 38 8.13 -12.36 5.80
CA PRO A 38 9.06 -13.21 5.03
C PRO A 38 8.40 -14.47 4.44
N ALA A 39 7.56 -15.16 5.23
CA ALA A 39 6.84 -16.35 4.76
C ALA A 39 5.82 -16.06 3.65
N GLU A 40 5.29 -14.84 3.59
CA GLU A 40 4.42 -14.41 2.48
C GLU A 40 5.24 -14.01 1.26
N PHE A 41 6.43 -13.42 1.45
CA PHE A 41 7.38 -13.18 0.36
C PHE A 41 7.74 -14.49 -0.35
N GLU A 42 8.11 -15.54 0.38
CA GLU A 42 8.46 -16.84 -0.23
C GLU A 42 7.33 -17.44 -1.08
N ARG A 43 6.06 -17.21 -0.72
CA ARG A 43 4.90 -17.68 -1.51
C ARG A 43 4.70 -16.88 -2.80
N ILE A 44 5.09 -15.60 -2.79
CA ILE A 44 5.07 -14.73 -3.97
C ILE A 44 6.21 -15.13 -4.90
N ASP A 45 7.40 -15.29 -4.34
CA ASP A 45 8.63 -15.68 -5.03
C ASP A 45 8.47 -17.04 -5.75
N LYS A 46 7.84 -18.02 -5.08
CA LYS A 46 7.55 -19.34 -5.65
C LYS A 46 6.38 -19.36 -6.65
N GLN A 47 5.84 -18.21 -7.07
CA GLN A 47 4.70 -18.07 -8.00
C GLN A 47 3.42 -18.85 -7.60
N GLU A 48 3.33 -19.38 -6.37
CA GLU A 48 2.15 -20.13 -5.89
C GLU A 48 0.90 -19.25 -5.78
N GLN A 49 1.07 -17.94 -5.73
CA GLN A 49 0.01 -16.96 -5.90
C GLN A 49 0.23 -16.22 -7.22
N ALA A 50 -0.79 -16.20 -8.08
CA ALA A 50 -0.78 -15.33 -9.25
C ALA A 50 -0.51 -13.90 -8.77
N VAL A 51 0.65 -13.34 -9.17
CA VAL A 51 1.11 -12.00 -8.77
C VAL A 51 0.06 -10.93 -9.11
N ASP A 52 -0.78 -11.21 -10.11
CA ASP A 52 -1.93 -10.41 -10.54
C ASP A 52 -3.00 -10.19 -9.45
N ASP A 53 -3.13 -11.11 -8.49
CA ASP A 53 -4.14 -11.02 -7.43
C ASP A 53 -3.65 -10.23 -6.19
N LEU A 54 -2.34 -10.00 -6.09
CA LEU A 54 -1.73 -9.33 -4.94
C LEU A 54 -1.62 -7.83 -5.17
N ARG A 55 -2.48 -7.10 -4.45
CA ARG A 55 -2.44 -5.64 -4.44
C ARG A 55 -1.57 -5.14 -3.31
N VAL A 56 -0.54 -4.39 -3.68
CA VAL A 56 0.36 -3.75 -2.71
C VAL A 56 0.02 -2.27 -2.55
N PHE A 57 0.35 -1.71 -1.39
CA PHE A 57 0.02 -0.34 -1.00
C PHE A 57 1.14 0.23 -0.14
N VAL A 58 1.34 1.54 -0.21
CA VAL A 58 2.21 2.24 0.74
C VAL A 58 1.50 2.46 2.08
N SER A 59 2.23 2.29 3.19
CA SER A 59 1.70 2.49 4.54
C SER A 59 1.33 3.95 4.82
N LYS A 60 2.05 4.87 4.17
CA LYS A 60 1.89 6.32 4.26
C LYS A 60 1.94 6.94 2.88
N LYS A 61 1.44 8.18 2.75
CA LYS A 61 1.49 8.90 1.48
C LYS A 61 2.97 9.15 1.16
N LEU A 62 3.39 8.79 -0.03
CA LEU A 62 4.71 9.08 -0.57
C LEU A 62 4.57 10.19 -1.60
N ILE A 63 5.41 11.20 -1.51
CA ILE A 63 5.51 12.27 -2.49
C ILE A 63 6.93 12.22 -3.03
N VAL A 64 7.07 12.16 -4.35
CA VAL A 64 8.36 12.15 -5.02
C VAL A 64 8.41 13.39 -5.90
N ILE A 65 9.47 14.17 -5.77
CA ILE A 65 9.70 15.36 -6.58
C ILE A 65 10.90 15.08 -7.48
N TYR A 66 10.70 15.33 -8.75
CA TYR A 66 11.73 15.34 -9.79
C TYR A 66 11.91 16.79 -10.20
N GLU A 67 13.15 17.27 -10.14
CA GLU A 67 13.55 18.60 -10.59
C GLU A 67 14.18 18.42 -11.97
N GLU A 68 13.76 19.22 -12.96
CA GLU A 68 14.35 19.16 -14.29
C GLU A 68 15.87 19.38 -14.19
N ALA A 69 16.62 18.52 -14.88
CA ALA A 69 18.03 18.76 -15.08
C ALA A 69 18.10 19.86 -16.15
N GLY A 70 18.19 21.12 -15.72
CA GLY A 70 18.36 22.24 -16.64
C GLY A 70 19.62 22.04 -17.49
N ASP A 71 19.58 22.55 -18.71
CA ASP A 71 20.78 22.79 -19.49
C ASP A 71 21.50 23.98 -18.82
N ASP A 72 22.47 23.69 -17.95
CA ASP A 72 23.34 24.73 -17.37
C ASP A 72 24.24 25.28 -18.49
N GLU A 73 23.68 26.05 -19.42
CA GLU A 73 24.44 26.79 -20.43
C GLU A 73 24.95 28.10 -19.80
N ASP A 74 26.18 28.08 -19.32
CA ASP A 74 26.89 29.30 -18.93
C ASP A 74 27.18 30.15 -20.17
N TYR A 75 26.35 31.16 -20.44
CA TYR A 75 26.64 32.19 -21.42
C TYR A 75 27.57 33.25 -20.80
N ASP A 76 28.84 33.28 -21.22
CA ASP A 76 29.76 34.37 -20.87
C ASP A 76 29.39 35.63 -21.66
N VAL A 77 28.44 36.40 -21.12
CA VAL A 77 28.08 37.71 -21.60
C VAL A 77 28.44 38.71 -20.51
N ASN A 78 29.13 39.80 -20.89
CA ASN A 78 29.61 40.91 -20.05
C ASN A 78 28.55 41.65 -19.19
N LYS A 79 27.34 41.09 -19.04
CA LYS A 79 26.28 41.51 -18.13
C LYS A 79 25.65 40.25 -17.52
N THR A 80 25.62 40.17 -16.19
CA THR A 80 24.92 39.11 -15.45
C THR A 80 23.42 39.15 -15.78
N ILE A 81 22.96 38.26 -16.65
CA ILE A 81 21.55 37.99 -16.84
C ILE A 81 21.17 36.98 -15.75
N THR A 82 20.46 37.43 -14.72
CA THR A 82 19.81 36.52 -13.78
C THR A 82 18.58 35.94 -14.47
N GLU A 83 18.77 34.85 -15.23
CA GLU A 83 17.64 34.08 -15.72
C GLU A 83 16.99 33.40 -14.52
N SER A 84 15.80 33.86 -14.12
CA SER A 84 15.01 33.16 -13.11
C SER A 84 14.49 31.89 -13.74
N ASN A 85 15.29 30.82 -13.69
CA ASN A 85 14.81 29.49 -14.05
C ASN A 85 13.68 29.15 -13.06
N GLU A 86 12.44 29.19 -13.54
CA GLU A 86 11.29 28.74 -12.76
C GLU A 86 11.44 27.23 -12.65
N ASP A 87 11.89 26.73 -11.48
CA ASP A 87 12.14 25.30 -11.27
C ASP A 87 10.90 24.48 -11.68
N ASN A 88 10.94 23.85 -12.85
CA ASN A 88 9.89 22.94 -13.29
C ASN A 88 9.99 21.66 -12.46
N LEU A 89 9.07 21.54 -11.49
CA LEU A 89 9.01 20.40 -10.58
C LEU A 89 7.93 19.41 -11.00
N LEU A 90 8.34 18.21 -11.41
CA LEU A 90 7.42 17.10 -11.58
C LEU A 90 7.15 16.44 -10.22
N LYS A 91 5.93 16.60 -9.73
CA LYS A 91 5.48 16.04 -8.44
C LYS A 91 4.63 14.80 -8.62
N VAL A 92 5.17 13.65 -8.23
CA VAL A 92 4.46 12.37 -8.20
C VAL A 92 3.92 12.10 -6.79
N ILE A 93 2.62 11.84 -6.69
CA ILE A 93 1.96 11.57 -5.40
C ILE A 93 1.40 10.15 -5.39
N ILE A 94 1.90 9.33 -4.47
CA ILE A 94 1.39 7.99 -4.19
C ILE A 94 0.61 8.02 -2.87
N ALA A 95 -0.71 8.06 -2.97
CA ALA A 95 -1.59 8.00 -1.81
C ALA A 95 -1.61 6.60 -1.18
N LYS A 96 -2.00 6.51 0.10
CA LYS A 96 -2.08 5.25 0.88
C LYS A 96 -3.06 4.21 0.32
N ASN A 97 -3.94 4.61 -0.58
CA ASN A 97 -4.95 3.77 -1.23
C ASN A 97 -4.64 3.54 -2.71
N THR A 98 -3.54 4.11 -3.22
CA THR A 98 -3.04 3.82 -4.57
C THR A 98 -2.62 2.36 -4.61
N ARG A 99 -3.21 1.62 -5.55
CA ARG A 99 -2.88 0.22 -5.77
C ARG A 99 -1.57 0.16 -6.54
N GLY A 100 -0.63 -0.60 -6.02
CA GLY A 100 0.56 -1.01 -6.74
C GLY A 100 0.50 -2.48 -7.13
N VAL A 101 1.40 -2.84 -8.04
CA VAL A 101 1.65 -4.20 -8.52
C VAL A 101 3.14 -4.46 -8.43
N ILE A 102 3.50 -5.68 -8.06
CA ILE A 102 4.90 -6.13 -8.07
C ILE A 102 5.24 -6.47 -9.52
N VAL A 103 6.27 -5.83 -10.07
CA VAL A 103 6.72 -6.06 -11.46
C VAL A 103 7.95 -6.95 -11.51
N ASP A 104 8.75 -6.97 -10.44
CA ASP A 104 9.96 -7.78 -10.35
C ASP A 104 10.38 -8.00 -8.88
N THR A 105 11.23 -9.00 -8.66
CA THR A 105 11.80 -9.36 -7.35
C THR A 105 13.30 -9.62 -7.49
N ASP A 106 14.10 -9.10 -6.57
CA ASP A 106 15.55 -9.16 -6.60
C ASP A 106 16.11 -9.28 -5.18
N GLN A 107 17.42 -9.13 -5.00
CA GLN A 107 18.09 -9.02 -3.71
C GLN A 107 18.98 -7.77 -3.65
N LYS A 108 19.00 -7.13 -2.48
CA LYS A 108 19.93 -6.03 -2.17
C LYS A 108 20.65 -6.34 -0.88
N ASN A 109 21.99 -6.40 -0.95
CA ASN A 109 22.87 -6.79 0.16
C ASN A 109 22.43 -8.08 0.89
N GLY A 110 21.96 -9.07 0.11
CA GLY A 110 21.49 -10.37 0.61
C GLY A 110 20.12 -10.34 1.30
N ALA A 111 19.36 -9.25 1.18
CA ALA A 111 17.96 -9.19 1.62
C ALA A 111 17.02 -9.08 0.41
N PRO A 112 15.82 -9.68 0.47
CA PRO A 112 14.81 -9.56 -0.59
C PRO A 112 14.45 -8.11 -0.94
N LEU A 113 14.33 -7.83 -2.23
CA LEU A 113 13.92 -6.55 -2.82
C LEU A 113 12.70 -6.78 -3.71
N MET A 114 11.68 -5.94 -3.57
CA MET A 114 10.50 -5.95 -4.43
C MET A 114 10.41 -4.66 -5.24
N TRP A 115 10.28 -4.80 -6.55
CA TRP A 115 10.03 -3.69 -7.46
C TRP A 115 8.52 -3.53 -7.64
N VAL A 116 8.02 -2.36 -7.23
CA VAL A 116 6.59 -2.06 -7.20
C VAL A 116 6.29 -0.85 -8.05
N THR A 117 5.41 -1.01 -9.03
CA THR A 117 4.84 0.11 -9.78
C THR A 117 3.51 0.54 -9.18
N PHE A 118 3.22 1.84 -9.25
CA PHE A 118 1.91 2.43 -8.95
C PHE A 118 1.25 3.08 -10.19
N THR A 119 1.85 2.89 -11.37
CA THR A 119 1.34 3.35 -12.66
C THR A 119 1.18 2.19 -13.64
N SER A 120 0.17 2.26 -14.51
CA SER A 120 -0.09 1.22 -15.51
C SER A 120 0.94 1.18 -16.64
N SER A 121 1.63 2.30 -16.89
CA SER A 121 2.62 2.44 -17.97
C SER A 121 3.95 1.76 -17.67
N CYS A 122 4.28 1.58 -16.38
CA CYS A 122 5.54 0.98 -15.96
C CYS A 122 5.41 -0.55 -15.88
N LYS A 123 6.31 -1.27 -16.57
CA LYS A 123 6.30 -2.73 -16.70
C LYS A 123 7.61 -3.40 -16.27
N ASP A 124 8.64 -2.61 -16.00
CA ASP A 124 9.97 -3.05 -15.63
C ASP A 124 10.41 -2.42 -14.30
N LYS A 125 11.59 -2.84 -13.83
CA LYS A 125 12.16 -2.37 -12.57
C LYS A 125 12.68 -0.92 -12.62
N ASP A 126 13.05 -0.42 -13.79
CA ASP A 126 13.72 0.88 -13.94
C ASP A 126 12.75 2.03 -13.67
N CYS A 127 11.47 1.84 -14.00
CA CYS A 127 10.39 2.77 -13.69
C CYS A 127 9.67 2.50 -12.35
N ALA A 128 10.10 1.50 -11.59
CA ALA A 128 9.43 1.02 -10.38
C ALA A 128 10.13 1.46 -9.07
N TYR A 129 9.39 1.39 -7.96
CA TYR A 129 9.91 1.70 -6.63
C TYR A 129 10.45 0.43 -5.98
N GLY A 130 11.69 0.47 -5.49
CA GLY A 130 12.31 -0.66 -4.81
C GLY A 130 12.03 -0.64 -3.30
N PHE A 131 11.42 -1.71 -2.80
CA PHE A 131 11.18 -1.95 -1.39
C PHE A 131 12.02 -3.12 -0.88
N VAL A 132 13.00 -2.86 -0.02
CA VAL A 132 13.89 -3.90 0.53
C VAL A 132 13.38 -4.38 1.87
N GLN A 133 13.53 -5.67 2.15
CA GLN A 133 13.26 -6.24 3.46
C GLN A 133 14.32 -5.76 4.47
N ALA A 134 13.88 -5.08 5.53
CA ALA A 134 14.72 -4.75 6.66
C ALA A 134 14.80 -5.93 7.66
N GLU A 135 15.66 -5.81 8.68
CA GLU A 135 15.90 -6.87 9.68
C GLU A 135 14.64 -7.28 10.46
N ASP A 136 13.67 -6.38 10.64
CA ASP A 136 12.39 -6.70 11.28
C ASP A 136 11.38 -7.38 10.34
N GLY A 137 11.82 -7.79 9.14
CA GLY A 137 11.04 -8.50 8.14
C GLY A 137 10.12 -7.59 7.30
N VAL A 138 10.10 -6.28 7.55
CA VAL A 138 9.21 -5.34 6.85
C VAL A 138 9.91 -4.77 5.62
N PHE A 139 9.21 -4.82 4.49
CA PHE A 139 9.63 -4.21 3.23
C PHE A 139 9.47 -2.69 3.26
N ARG A 140 10.55 -1.96 3.00
CA ARG A 140 10.60 -0.49 3.08
C ARG A 140 11.25 0.13 1.88
N LEU A 141 10.79 1.33 1.52
CA LEU A 141 11.30 2.09 0.38
C LEU A 141 12.81 2.28 0.51
N ALA A 142 13.55 1.78 -0.47
CA ALA A 142 15.00 1.85 -0.54
C ALA A 142 15.51 2.40 -1.87
N VAL A 143 14.70 2.35 -2.92
CA VAL A 143 15.04 2.86 -4.26
C VAL A 143 13.85 3.59 -4.85
N MET A 144 14.11 4.73 -5.48
CA MET A 144 13.15 5.48 -6.29
C MET A 144 13.59 5.41 -7.76
N PRO A 145 12.65 5.29 -8.70
CA PRO A 145 12.99 5.27 -10.12
C PRO A 145 13.49 6.64 -10.56
N GLU A 146 14.59 6.65 -11.28
CA GLU A 146 15.12 7.83 -11.97
C GLU A 146 14.28 8.15 -13.21
N ARG A 147 14.40 9.38 -13.72
CA ARG A 147 13.70 9.82 -14.92
C ARG A 147 14.65 10.60 -15.80
N GLU A 148 14.63 10.28 -17.07
CA GLU A 148 15.38 11.03 -18.09
C GLU A 148 14.96 12.52 -18.08
N GLY A 149 15.94 13.41 -18.17
CA GLY A 149 15.72 14.86 -18.09
C GLY A 149 15.48 15.41 -16.67
N TYR A 150 15.59 14.57 -15.62
CA TYR A 150 15.43 15.00 -14.24
C TYR A 150 16.63 14.62 -13.37
N LYS A 151 16.91 15.46 -12.37
CA LYS A 151 17.86 15.17 -11.29
C LYS A 151 17.37 13.98 -10.44
N PRO A 152 18.27 13.36 -9.63
CA PRO A 152 17.87 12.28 -8.72
C PRO A 152 16.66 12.65 -7.85
N PRO A 153 15.66 11.77 -7.73
CA PRO A 153 14.40 12.07 -7.08
C PRO A 153 14.54 12.34 -5.59
N ARG A 154 13.68 13.22 -5.07
CA ARG A 154 13.55 13.50 -3.62
C ARG A 154 12.23 12.97 -3.08
N ALA A 155 12.28 12.14 -2.03
CA ALA A 155 11.10 11.62 -1.35
C ALA A 155 10.67 12.49 -0.17
N TYR A 156 9.35 12.58 0.07
CA TYR A 156 8.78 13.29 1.21
C TYR A 156 7.64 12.48 1.85
N TYR A 157 7.60 12.52 3.18
CA TYR A 157 6.62 11.81 4.01
C TYR A 157 5.30 12.60 4.23
N ILE A 158 5.33 13.94 4.13
CA ILE A 158 4.19 14.85 4.38
C ILE A 158 4.11 15.91 3.26
N ASN A 159 2.91 16.43 3.00
CA ASN A 159 2.66 17.60 2.14
C ASN A 159 3.35 18.87 2.71
N HIS A 160 4.65 19.02 2.54
CA HIS A 160 5.36 20.31 2.54
C HIS A 160 6.86 20.06 2.30
N PRO A 161 7.56 20.87 1.50
CA PRO A 161 8.99 20.71 1.21
C PRO A 161 9.92 21.06 2.40
N LYS A 162 9.47 20.95 3.66
CA LYS A 162 10.32 21.31 4.80
C LYS A 162 11.42 20.30 5.11
N ARG A 163 11.21 19.01 4.79
CA ARG A 163 12.17 17.96 5.11
C ARG A 163 12.01 16.75 4.20
N GLN A 164 13.02 16.50 3.37
CA GLN A 164 13.12 15.29 2.56
C GLN A 164 13.35 14.06 3.43
N MET A 165 13.04 12.90 2.87
CA MET A 165 13.48 11.61 3.40
C MET A 165 14.91 11.37 2.93
N GLU A 166 15.73 10.81 3.80
CA GLU A 166 17.14 10.54 3.52
C GLU A 166 17.41 9.04 3.66
N PRO A 167 18.27 8.45 2.83
CA PRO A 167 18.69 7.07 3.00
C PRO A 167 19.42 6.91 4.34
N GLY A 168 19.13 5.83 5.06
CA GLY A 168 19.88 5.45 6.25
C GLY A 168 19.34 4.21 6.93
N LYS A 169 20.04 3.81 7.99
CA LYS A 169 19.71 2.64 8.80
C LYS A 169 18.69 2.97 9.90
N LEU A 170 17.75 2.07 10.12
CA LEU A 170 16.61 2.24 11.02
C LEU A 170 17.00 2.16 12.49
N LYS A 171 17.78 1.13 12.85
CA LYS A 171 18.11 0.83 14.25
C LYS A 171 19.57 0.48 14.46
N SER A 172 20.14 -0.34 13.59
CA SER A 172 21.47 -0.89 13.79
C SER A 172 22.41 -0.40 12.71
N LEU A 173 23.64 -0.05 13.08
CA LEU A 173 24.71 0.16 12.08
C LEU A 173 25.00 -1.13 11.30
N ALA A 174 24.62 -2.29 11.85
CA ALA A 174 24.75 -3.59 11.18
C ALA A 174 23.66 -3.84 10.13
N GLU A 175 22.59 -3.03 10.06
CA GLU A 175 21.58 -3.20 9.02
C GLU A 175 22.27 -3.12 7.64
N LYS A 176 22.05 -4.15 6.83
CA LYS A 176 22.73 -4.30 5.54
C LYS A 176 22.23 -3.30 4.50
N ASN A 177 21.03 -2.78 4.66
CA ASN A 177 20.36 -1.95 3.67
C ASN A 177 19.93 -0.61 4.26
N ASP A 178 20.26 0.45 3.53
CA ASP A 178 19.68 1.77 3.78
C ASP A 178 18.27 1.84 3.19
N VAL A 179 17.39 2.47 3.94
CA VAL A 179 16.01 2.76 3.54
C VAL A 179 15.74 4.25 3.70
N TYR A 180 14.74 4.78 3.01
CA TYR A 180 14.40 6.19 3.15
C TYR A 180 13.72 6.45 4.49
N LEU A 181 14.31 7.37 5.25
CA LEU A 181 13.89 7.73 6.60
C LEU A 181 13.47 9.20 6.68
N TRP A 182 12.37 9.43 7.38
CA TRP A 182 11.95 10.76 7.82
C TRP A 182 12.02 10.85 9.33
N LYS A 183 12.77 11.81 9.86
CA LYS A 183 12.85 12.10 11.29
C LYS A 183 11.93 13.27 11.62
N ASN A 184 11.09 13.12 12.65
CA ASN A 184 10.34 14.27 13.17
C ASN A 184 11.23 15.14 14.08
N LYS A 185 10.70 16.28 14.54
CA LYS A 185 11.41 17.18 15.48
C LYS A 185 11.72 16.52 16.85
N ARG A 186 11.03 15.44 17.20
CA ARG A 186 11.21 14.70 18.47
C ARG A 186 12.16 13.50 18.31
N GLY A 187 12.88 13.38 17.19
CA GLY A 187 13.80 12.27 16.93
C GLY A 187 13.14 10.95 16.53
N LYS A 188 11.81 10.87 16.45
CA LYS A 188 11.11 9.67 15.98
C LYS A 188 11.31 9.48 14.48
N VAL A 189 11.74 8.28 14.10
CA VAL A 189 12.00 7.85 12.72
C VAL A 189 10.73 7.26 12.11
N PHE A 190 10.49 7.58 10.84
CA PHE A 190 9.40 7.05 10.02
C PHE A 190 9.94 6.61 8.65
N SER A 191 9.32 5.59 8.08
CA SER A 191 9.62 5.05 6.75
C SER A 191 8.33 4.89 5.94
N ILE A 192 8.47 4.56 4.66
CA ILE A 192 7.36 4.06 3.84
C ILE A 192 7.47 2.53 3.80
N ASP A 193 6.49 1.87 4.42
CA ASP A 193 6.42 0.40 4.45
C ASP A 193 5.51 -0.09 3.31
N LEU A 194 5.81 -1.25 2.75
CA LEU A 194 4.95 -1.95 1.81
C LEU A 194 3.90 -2.79 2.56
N ILE A 195 2.64 -2.62 2.18
CA ILE A 195 1.49 -3.32 2.75
C ILE A 195 0.84 -4.14 1.66
N VAL A 196 0.55 -5.40 1.95
CA VAL A 196 -0.20 -6.26 1.04
C VAL A 196 -1.64 -6.39 1.53
N LYS A 197 -2.60 -6.17 0.62
CA LYS A 197 -3.99 -6.56 0.86
C LYS A 197 -4.28 -7.83 0.09
N LYS A 198 -4.49 -8.91 0.83
CA LYS A 198 -5.07 -10.13 0.27
C LYS A 198 -6.51 -9.86 -0.09
N ARG A 199 -6.84 -9.97 -1.38
CA ARG A 199 -8.24 -10.09 -1.80
C ARG A 199 -8.62 -11.55 -1.59
N LYS A 200 -9.51 -11.83 -0.64
CA LYS A 200 -10.21 -13.13 -0.64
C LYS A 200 -11.18 -13.09 -1.82
N VAL A 201 -10.74 -13.50 -3.00
CA VAL A 201 -11.67 -13.78 -4.09
C VAL A 201 -12.26 -15.15 -3.78
N ASN A 202 -13.39 -15.19 -3.09
CA ASN A 202 -14.22 -16.40 -3.09
C ASN A 202 -14.83 -16.47 -4.49
N LYS A 203 -14.13 -17.09 -5.46
CA LYS A 203 -14.77 -17.51 -6.71
C LYS A 203 -15.75 -18.62 -6.32
N THR A 204 -17.04 -18.28 -6.24
CA THR A 204 -18.09 -19.28 -6.12
C THR A 204 -18.40 -19.77 -7.53
N ASP A 205 -17.77 -20.87 -7.94
CA ASP A 205 -18.13 -21.54 -9.19
C ASP A 205 -19.45 -22.29 -8.95
N THR A 206 -20.57 -21.63 -9.25
CA THR A 206 -21.89 -22.27 -9.19
C THR A 206 -22.10 -23.10 -10.45
N LYS A 207 -21.95 -24.42 -10.33
CA LYS A 207 -22.34 -25.36 -11.38
C LYS A 207 -23.87 -25.46 -11.40
N VAL A 208 -24.51 -24.86 -12.39
CA VAL A 208 -25.96 -24.97 -12.60
C VAL A 208 -26.23 -26.26 -13.36
N ILE A 209 -26.85 -27.24 -12.70
CA ILE A 209 -27.48 -28.39 -13.35
C ILE A 209 -28.94 -28.00 -13.58
N ARG A 210 -29.41 -28.12 -14.83
CA ARG A 210 -30.84 -27.97 -15.16
C ARG A 210 -31.39 -29.36 -15.44
N ASP A 211 -32.31 -29.81 -14.60
CA ASP A 211 -33.02 -31.06 -14.82
C ASP A 211 -34.12 -30.82 -15.86
N GLU A 212 -34.01 -31.48 -17.01
CA GLU A 212 -35.09 -31.55 -18.00
C GLU A 212 -36.01 -32.68 -17.56
N GLY A 213 -37.16 -32.33 -16.99
CA GLY A 213 -38.12 -33.30 -16.44
C GLY A 213 -38.43 -34.47 -17.38
N ILE A 214 -38.82 -35.61 -16.78
CA ILE A 214 -39.09 -36.86 -17.47
C ILE A 214 -40.25 -36.67 -18.48
N LYS A 215 -40.03 -37.08 -19.73
CA LYS A 215 -41.06 -37.09 -20.80
C LYS A 215 -41.99 -38.29 -20.69
#